data_AF-A0AAV5IAN3-F1
#
_entry.id   AF-A0AAV5IAN3-F1
#
_cell.length_a   1.000
_cell.length_b   1.000
_cell.length_c   1.000
_cell.angle_alpha   90.00
_cell.angle_beta   90.00
_cell.angle_gamma   90.00
#
_symmetry.space_group_name_H-M   'P 1'
#
loop_
_entity.id
_entity.type
_entity.pdbx_description
1 polymer ?
#
loop_
_entity_poly.entity_id
_entity_poly.type
_entity_poly.pdbx_seq_one_letter_code
_entity_poly.pdbx_strand_id
1 'polypeptide(L)' 'MPFPYQDLTPQLAEVVSSFGANRIMWGSDFPYVVPECGYKGAKEAVSLVASQVPLSPTELEWIMGRTVTQLFKGQWLP' A
#
# COMPACT_ATOMS: atom_id res chain seq x y z
N MET A 1 -0.95 16.14 -5.93
CA MET A 1 0.10 15.51 -6.77
C MET A 1 -0.56 14.87 -7.98
N PRO A 2 0.13 14.76 -9.13
CA PRO A 2 -0.49 14.18 -10.33
C PRO A 2 -0.71 12.67 -10.15
N PHE A 3 -1.95 12.20 -10.39
CA PHE A 3 -2.23 10.77 -10.55
C PHE A 3 -1.37 10.23 -11.72
N PRO A 4 -0.72 9.05 -11.60
CA PRO A 4 -0.92 8.00 -10.60
C PRO A 4 0.07 8.04 -9.41
N TYR A 5 0.50 9.24 -9.00
CA TYR A 5 1.28 9.48 -7.79
C TYR A 5 2.65 8.79 -7.75
N GLN A 6 3.33 8.70 -8.90
CA GLN A 6 4.67 8.08 -9.01
C GLN A 6 5.74 8.84 -8.21
N ASP A 7 5.47 10.09 -7.87
CA ASP A 7 6.29 10.88 -6.95
C ASP A 7 6.38 10.27 -5.54
N LEU A 8 5.55 9.26 -5.21
CA LEU A 8 5.56 8.50 -3.96
C LEU A 8 6.52 7.30 -3.96
N THR A 9 7.11 6.92 -5.11
CA THR A 9 8.06 5.80 -5.21
C THR A 9 9.23 5.90 -4.23
N PRO A 10 9.97 7.03 -4.12
CA PRO A 10 11.09 7.12 -3.19
C PRO A 10 10.66 7.03 -1.72
N GLN A 11 9.49 7.56 -1.36
CA GLN A 11 8.95 7.52 0.00
C GLN A 11 8.55 6.09 0.36
N LEU A 12 7.92 5.36 -0.57
CA LEU A 12 7.63 3.94 -0.35
C LEU A 12 8.92 3.14 -0.12
N ALA A 13 9.95 3.36 -0.93
CA ALA A 13 11.26 2.71 -0.76
C ALA A 13 11.89 3.02 0.61
N GLU A 14 11.85 4.29 1.03
CA GLU A 14 12.38 4.72 2.32
C GLU A 14 11.63 4.07 3.49
N VAL A 15 10.30 4.09 3.48
CA VAL A 15 9.48 3.49 4.54
C VAL A 15 9.70 1.98 4.60
N VAL A 16 9.75 1.28 3.45
CA VAL A 16 10.04 -0.15 3.39
C VAL A 16 11.43 -0.46 3.94
N SER A 17 12.47 0.26 3.52
CA SER A 17 13.84 0.02 3.98
C SER A 17 14.02 0.29 5.48
N SER A 18 13.25 1.24 6.03
CA SER A 18 13.35 1.65 7.43
C SER A 18 12.57 0.73 8.38
N PHE A 19 11.38 0.27 7.98
CA PHE A 19 10.47 -0.44 8.87
C PHE A 19 10.27 -1.92 8.52
N GLY A 20 10.61 -2.32 7.30
CA GLY A 20 10.29 -3.63 6.73
C GLY A 20 8.84 -3.72 6.26
N ALA A 21 8.61 -4.43 5.15
CA ALA A 21 7.29 -4.55 4.53
C ALA A 21 6.21 -5.15 5.47
N ASN A 22 6.61 -6.03 6.38
CA ASN A 22 5.73 -6.68 7.36
C ASN A 22 5.19 -5.76 8.47
N ARG A 23 5.55 -4.47 8.46
CA ARG A 23 5.04 -3.44 9.36
C ARG A 23 4.32 -2.30 8.63
N ILE A 24 4.13 -2.45 7.31
CA ILE A 24 3.50 -1.46 6.43
C ILE A 24 2.20 -2.05 5.91
N MET A 25 1.17 -1.22 5.75
CA MET A 25 -0.10 -1.61 5.14
C MET A 25 -0.61 -0.51 4.21
N TRP A 26 -1.28 -0.91 3.15
CA TRP A 26 -2.06 -0.01 2.30
C TRP A 26 -3.37 0.40 3.01
N GLY A 27 -3.73 1.67 2.88
CA GLY A 27 -5.03 2.21 3.31
C GLY A 27 -5.59 3.12 2.21
N SER A 28 -6.90 3.04 1.98
CA SER A 28 -7.53 3.78 0.87
C SER A 28 -7.69 5.27 1.14
N ASP A 29 -7.73 5.69 2.40
CA ASP A 29 -8.13 7.05 2.82
C ASP A 29 -9.60 7.39 2.50
N PHE A 30 -10.51 6.44 2.75
CA PHE A 30 -11.95 6.72 2.74
C PHE A 30 -12.32 7.68 3.89
N PRO A 31 -13.17 8.72 3.65
CA PRO A 31 -13.98 8.94 2.45
C PRO A 31 -13.32 9.74 1.31
N TYR A 32 -12.14 10.31 1.52
CA TYR A 32 -11.48 11.21 0.58
C TYR A 32 -11.07 10.56 -0.75
N VAL A 33 -10.79 9.25 -0.74
CA VAL A 33 -10.49 8.51 -1.97
C VAL A 33 -11.60 8.56 -3.02
N VAL A 34 -12.86 8.70 -2.58
CA VAL A 34 -14.04 8.63 -3.45
C VAL A 34 -14.09 9.79 -4.46
N PRO A 35 -14.01 11.07 -4.06
CA PRO A 35 -13.93 12.18 -5.00
C PRO A 35 -12.60 12.29 -5.77
N GLU A 36 -11.53 11.63 -5.30
CA GLU A 36 -10.21 11.66 -5.94
C GLU A 36 -10.10 10.64 -7.09
N CYS A 37 -9.38 9.53 -6.91
CA CYS A 37 -9.16 8.52 -7.95
C CYS A 37 -10.05 7.26 -7.78
N GLY A 38 -10.91 7.24 -6.76
CA GLY A 38 -11.72 6.10 -6.38
C GLY A 38 -10.89 4.91 -5.87
N TYR A 39 -11.57 3.92 -5.31
CA TYR A 39 -10.92 2.71 -4.77
C TYR A 39 -10.10 1.95 -5.82
N LYS A 40 -10.63 1.84 -7.04
CA LYS A 40 -9.94 1.15 -8.15
C LYS A 40 -8.65 1.89 -8.51
N GLY A 41 -8.74 3.20 -8.76
CA GLY A 41 -7.57 4.01 -9.12
C GLY A 41 -6.52 4.03 -8.01
N ALA A 42 -6.94 4.13 -6.75
CA ALA A 42 -6.03 4.08 -5.61
C ALA A 42 -5.25 2.75 -5.53
N LYS A 43 -5.95 1.62 -5.71
CA LYS A 43 -5.32 0.29 -5.70
C LYS A 43 -4.35 0.12 -6.88
N GLU A 44 -4.73 0.60 -8.07
CA GLU A 44 -3.89 0.56 -9.27
C GLU A 44 -2.64 1.45 -9.12
N ALA A 45 -2.80 2.66 -8.58
CA ALA A 45 -1.69 3.57 -8.28
C ALA A 45 -0.69 2.94 -7.30
N VAL A 46 -1.16 2.32 -6.22
CA VAL A 46 -0.29 1.64 -5.25
C VAL A 46 0.44 0.46 -5.87
N SER A 47 -0.24 -0.34 -6.71
CA SER A 47 0.39 -1.44 -7.44
C SER A 47 1.49 -0.93 -8.38
N LEU A 48 1.24 0.19 -9.07
CA LEU A 48 2.20 0.83 -9.96
C LEU A 48 3.42 1.37 -9.21
N VAL A 49 3.21 2.13 -8.13
CA VAL A 49 4.29 2.68 -7.30
C VAL A 49 5.12 1.54 -6.70
N ALA A 50 4.48 0.51 -6.15
CA ALA A 50 5.16 -0.65 -5.59
C ALA A 50 5.99 -1.43 -6.63
N SER A 51 5.54 -1.51 -7.88
CA SER A 51 6.30 -2.17 -8.96
C SER A 51 7.62 -1.47 -9.33
N GLN A 52 7.80 -0.22 -8.89
CA GLN A 52 9.01 0.58 -9.11
C GLN A 52 9.99 0.52 -7.94
N VAL A 53 9.61 -0.13 -6.84
CA VAL A 53 10.45 -0.35 -5.66
C VAL A 53 10.99 -1.79 -5.70
N PRO A 54 12.22 -2.07 -5.23
CA PRO A 54 12.77 -3.43 -5.20
C PRO A 54 12.11 -4.30 -4.12
N LEU A 55 10.82 -4.60 -4.29
CA LEU A 55 10.02 -5.48 -3.43
C LEU A 55 9.96 -6.88 -4.02
N SER A 56 10.16 -7.89 -3.18
CA SER A 56 9.77 -9.25 -3.51
C SER A 56 8.23 -9.41 -3.56
N PRO A 57 7.70 -10.43 -4.25
CA PRO A 57 6.26 -10.71 -4.25
C PRO A 57 5.69 -10.88 -2.83
N THR A 58 6.44 -11.51 -1.92
CA THR A 58 6.02 -11.70 -0.53
C THR A 58 5.97 -10.39 0.25
N GLU A 59 6.87 -9.44 0.00
CA GLU A 59 6.82 -8.12 0.64
C GLU A 59 5.62 -7.30 0.16
N LEU A 60 5.26 -7.41 -1.13
CA LEU A 60 4.04 -6.79 -1.64
C LEU A 60 2.79 -7.37 -0.97
N GLU A 61 2.72 -8.69 -0.75
CA GLU A 61 1.62 -9.32 -0.01
C GLU A 61 1.48 -8.77 1.42
N TRP A 62 2.60 -8.51 2.11
CA TRP A 62 2.60 -7.84 3.42
C TRP A 62 1.89 -6.49 3.36
N ILE A 63 2.32 -5.62 2.44
CA ILE A 63 1.75 -4.28 2.28
C ILE A 63 0.27 -4.33 1.89
N MET A 64 -0.12 -5.24 1.01
CA MET A 64 -1.47 -5.28 0.42
C MET A 64 -2.53 -5.98 1.29
N GLY A 65 -2.16 -6.56 2.42
CA GLY A 65 -3.15 -7.09 3.36
C GLY A 65 -2.65 -8.09 4.39
N ARG A 66 -1.50 -8.74 4.16
CA ARG A 66 -1.00 -9.72 5.13
C ARG A 66 -0.57 -9.07 6.45
N THR A 67 -0.10 -7.82 6.44
CA THR A 67 0.19 -7.06 7.67
C THR A 67 -1.06 -6.88 8.53
N VAL A 68 -2.17 -6.39 7.97
CA VAL A 68 -3.39 -6.14 8.74
C VAL A 68 -3.99 -7.45 9.30
N THR A 69 -4.02 -8.51 8.49
CA THR A 69 -4.49 -9.84 8.93
C THR A 69 -3.63 -10.42 10.06
N GLN A 70 -2.31 -10.18 10.03
CA GLN A 70 -1.40 -10.63 11.08
C GLN A 70 -1.53 -9.80 12.37
N LEU A 71 -1.82 -8.50 12.28
CA LEU A 71 -1.99 -7.62 13.44
C LEU A 71 -3.31 -7.91 14.16
N PHE A 72 -4.38 -8.13 13.42
CA PHE A 72 -5.73 -8.32 13.95
C PHE A 72 -6.22 -9.77 13.85
N LYS A 73 -5.34 -10.73 14.12
CA LYS A 73 -5.66 -12.18 14.05
C LYS A 73 -6.94 -12.52 14.80
N GLY A 74 -7.90 -13.09 14.07
CA GLY A 74 -9.20 -13.51 14.62
C GLY A 74 -10.18 -12.37 14.91
N GLN A 75 -9.80 -11.12 14.62
CA GLN A 75 -10.64 -9.93 14.81
C GLN A 75 -10.92 -9.19 13.50
N TRP A 76 -10.05 -9.39 12.50
CA TRP A 76 -10.31 -8.95 11.13
C TRP A 76 -11.19 -9.97 10.42
N LEU A 77 -12.51 -9.83 10.56
CA LEU A 77 -13.49 -10.58 9.78
C LEU A 77 -13.95 -9.72 8.58
N PRO A 78 -14.22 -10.32 7.41
CA PRO A 78 -14.94 -9.64 6.33
C PRO A 78 -16.36 -9.25 6.73
#